data_AF-A0A7Y3FM19-F1
#
_entry.id   AF-A0A7Y3FM19-F1
#
_cell.length_a   1.000
_cell.length_b   1.000
_cell.length_c   1.000
_cell.angle_alpha   90.00
_cell.angle_beta   90.00
_cell.angle_gamma   90.00
#
_symmetry.space_group_name_H-M   'P 1'
#
loop_
_entity.id
_entity.type
_entity.pdbx_description
1 polymer ?
#
loop_
_entity_poly.entity_id
_entity_poly.type
_entity_poly.pdbx_seq_one_letter_code
_entity_poly.pdbx_strand_id
1 'polypeptide(L)'
;MPRPLGRVHPALAVVVLLTALNGLTPYLEIKTGFGFNMYSNLLTARGESNHLLVPATLHLSDTQDVMVRVIDTDDAALAYYIEEDLLIPIPSLRNYLAANSNVEAILQVGSERVFVEPGTVPTILGEQPGWFESKFLLFRALDETEPKRCLRYWGPLY
;
A
#
# COMPACT_ATOMS: atom_id res chain seq x y z
N MET A 1 43.01 26.45 -12.21
CA MET A 1 42.87 25.04 -12.63
C MET A 1 41.46 24.58 -12.28
N PRO A 2 40.60 24.22 -13.25
CA PRO A 2 39.27 23.71 -12.95
C PRO A 2 39.41 22.33 -12.29
N ARG A 3 38.74 22.12 -11.14
CA ARG A 3 38.62 20.79 -10.52
C ARG A 3 37.86 19.89 -11.50
N PRO A 4 38.25 18.63 -11.71
CA PRO A 4 37.43 17.72 -12.48
C PRO A 4 36.10 17.52 -11.74
N LEU A 5 35.02 18.13 -12.25
CA LEU A 5 33.69 17.58 -12.05
C LEU A 5 33.74 16.17 -12.64
N GLY A 6 33.67 15.11 -11.83
CA GLY A 6 33.53 13.79 -12.44
C GLY A 6 33.98 12.56 -11.65
N ARG A 7 34.39 12.66 -10.39
CA ARG A 7 34.48 11.45 -9.55
C ARG A 7 33.24 11.35 -8.67
N VAL A 8 32.19 10.78 -9.25
CA VAL A 8 31.05 10.26 -8.47
C VAL A 8 31.61 9.12 -7.62
N HIS A 9 31.58 9.29 -6.29
CA HIS A 9 31.98 8.22 -5.39
C HIS A 9 31.07 7.00 -5.64
N PRO A 10 31.59 5.76 -5.70
CA PRO A 10 30.76 4.58 -5.98
C PRO A 10 29.53 4.47 -5.06
N ALA A 11 29.69 4.86 -3.78
CA ALA A 11 28.56 4.94 -2.85
C ALA A 11 27.45 5.89 -3.31
N LEU A 12 27.79 7.04 -3.93
CA LEU A 12 26.80 7.97 -4.46
C LEU A 12 26.06 7.36 -5.66
N ALA A 13 26.74 6.61 -6.52
CA ALA A 13 26.09 5.88 -7.61
C ALA A 13 25.10 4.82 -7.08
N VAL A 14 25.45 4.11 -6.00
CA VAL A 14 24.55 3.17 -5.33
C VAL A 14 23.33 3.88 -4.76
N VAL A 15 23.50 5.02 -4.09
CA VAL A 15 22.38 5.81 -3.55
C VAL A 15 21.44 6.25 -4.67
N VAL A 16 21.97 6.80 -5.76
CA VAL A 16 21.17 7.22 -6.92
C VAL A 16 20.40 6.04 -7.51
N LEU A 17 21.06 4.88 -7.65
CA LEU A 17 20.43 3.67 -8.15
C LEU A 17 19.27 3.21 -7.25
N LEU A 18 19.48 3.14 -5.93
CA LEU A 18 18.45 2.74 -4.98
C LEU A 18 17.28 3.73 -4.96
N THR A 19 17.54 5.03 -5.06
CA THR A 19 16.50 6.06 -5.16
C THR A 19 15.69 5.90 -6.44
N ALA A 20 16.34 5.67 -7.58
CA ALA A 20 15.66 5.43 -8.86
C ALA A 20 14.79 4.17 -8.79
N LEU A 21 15.33 3.07 -8.25
CA LEU A 21 14.58 1.83 -8.06
C LEU A 21 13.37 2.03 -7.14
N ASN A 22 13.53 2.76 -6.03
CA ASN A 22 12.41 3.08 -5.13
C ASN A 22 11.34 3.95 -5.80
N GLY A 23 11.73 4.88 -6.68
CA GLY A 23 10.81 5.66 -7.48
C GLY A 23 10.07 4.85 -8.55
N LEU A 24 10.66 3.76 -9.03
CA LEU A 24 10.06 2.86 -10.01
C LEU A 24 9.06 1.87 -9.40
N THR A 25 9.24 1.44 -8.15
CA THR A 25 8.41 0.37 -7.56
C THR A 25 6.90 0.60 -7.63
N PRO A 26 6.35 1.83 -7.50
CA PRO A 26 4.91 2.04 -7.61
C PRO A 26 4.40 1.82 -9.03
N TYR A 27 5.20 2.18 -10.04
CA TYR A 27 4.86 1.97 -11.46
C TYR A 27 5.00 0.52 -11.90
N LEU A 28 5.69 -0.30 -11.11
CA LEU A 28 5.79 -1.74 -11.29
C LEU A 28 4.80 -2.52 -10.41
N GLU A 29 3.99 -1.82 -9.61
CA GLU A 29 3.04 -2.39 -8.64
C GLU A 29 3.68 -3.35 -7.62
N ILE A 30 4.98 -3.20 -7.37
CA ILE A 30 5.71 -4.04 -6.39
C ILE A 30 5.55 -3.48 -4.98
N LYS A 31 5.49 -2.16 -4.85
CA LYS A 31 5.44 -1.46 -3.56
C LYS A 31 4.99 -0.02 -3.76
N THR A 32 3.98 0.39 -3.00
CA THR A 32 3.45 1.77 -3.00
C THR A 32 3.58 2.50 -1.67
N GLY A 33 3.97 1.80 -0.59
CA GLY A 33 4.25 2.38 0.72
C GLY A 33 5.68 2.93 0.83
N PHE A 34 5.84 4.05 1.53
CA PHE A 34 7.10 4.80 1.66
C PHE A 34 7.79 5.18 0.34
N GLY A 35 7.08 5.09 -0.79
CA GLY A 35 7.54 5.57 -2.09
C GLY A 35 7.14 7.03 -2.31
N PHE A 36 7.78 7.69 -3.29
CA PHE A 36 7.45 9.09 -3.62
C PHE A 36 5.98 9.28 -4.03
N ASN A 37 5.34 8.24 -4.58
CA ASN A 37 3.93 8.27 -4.98
C ASN A 37 2.98 8.51 -3.79
N MET A 38 3.30 7.97 -2.61
CA MET A 38 2.51 8.09 -1.39
C MET A 38 2.36 9.53 -0.90
N TYR A 39 3.32 10.40 -1.22
CA TYR A 39 3.35 11.81 -0.79
C TYR A 39 2.93 12.79 -1.90
N SER A 40 2.64 12.30 -3.10
CA SER A 40 2.43 13.14 -4.29
C SER A 40 1.01 13.04 -4.87
N ASN A 41 0.05 12.49 -4.11
CA ASN A 41 -1.31 12.18 -4.57
C ASN A 41 -1.34 11.38 -5.90
N LEU A 42 -0.34 10.51 -6.11
CA LEU A 42 -0.22 9.72 -7.33
C LEU A 42 -0.94 8.38 -7.16
N LEU A 43 -1.97 8.15 -7.98
CA LEU A 43 -2.54 6.83 -8.21
C LEU A 43 -1.54 6.03 -9.05
N THR A 44 -1.15 4.86 -8.59
CA THR A 44 -0.24 3.92 -9.27
C THR A 44 -0.61 2.50 -8.82
N ALA A 45 -1.79 2.04 -9.21
CA ALA A 45 -2.35 0.77 -8.77
C ALA A 45 -3.38 0.26 -9.78
N ARG A 46 -3.57 -1.06 -9.86
CA ARG A 46 -4.57 -1.72 -10.71
C ARG A 46 -4.42 -1.38 -12.20
N GLY A 47 -3.19 -1.29 -12.68
CA GLY A 47 -2.88 -0.88 -14.06
C GLY A 47 -3.00 0.63 -14.30
N GLU A 48 -3.54 1.40 -13.36
CA GLU A 48 -3.85 2.81 -13.55
C GLU A 48 -2.79 3.73 -12.94
N SER A 49 -2.54 4.83 -13.65
CA SER A 49 -1.69 5.91 -13.14
C SER A 49 -2.21 7.28 -13.54
N ASN A 50 -2.31 8.19 -12.58
CA ASN A 50 -2.64 9.60 -12.85
C ASN A 50 -1.38 10.45 -13.14
N HIS A 51 -0.23 9.80 -13.32
CA HIS A 51 1.03 10.48 -13.62
C HIS A 51 1.09 10.96 -15.07
N LEU A 52 1.42 12.24 -15.29
CA LEU A 52 1.41 12.89 -16.61
C LEU A 52 2.23 12.17 -17.69
N LEU A 53 3.40 11.62 -17.32
CA LEU A 53 4.33 10.98 -18.26
C LEU A 53 4.21 9.45 -18.29
N VAL A 54 3.54 8.86 -17.31
CA VAL A 54 3.46 7.40 -17.13
C VAL A 54 1.99 7.08 -16.90
N PRO A 55 1.18 6.97 -17.97
CA PRO A 55 -0.29 6.92 -17.86
C PRO A 55 -0.83 5.58 -17.36
N ALA A 56 0.01 4.55 -17.32
CA ALA A 56 -0.33 3.22 -16.83
C ALA A 56 0.85 2.62 -16.07
N THR A 57 0.55 1.77 -15.09
CA THR A 57 1.54 0.94 -14.41
C THR A 57 1.82 -0.33 -15.20
N LEU A 58 2.92 -1.01 -14.88
CA LEU A 58 3.21 -2.35 -15.33
C LEU A 58 2.81 -3.31 -14.21
N HIS A 59 1.77 -4.09 -14.48
CA HIS A 59 1.17 -5.06 -13.56
C HIS A 59 2.10 -6.27 -13.33
N LEU A 60 3.07 -6.15 -12.42
CA LEU A 60 3.95 -7.27 -12.05
C LEU A 60 3.48 -8.02 -10.81
N SER A 61 2.42 -7.56 -10.14
CA SER A 61 1.88 -8.16 -8.93
C SER A 61 0.38 -7.90 -8.79
N ASP A 62 -0.36 -8.92 -8.39
CA ASP A 62 -1.81 -8.85 -8.17
C ASP A 62 -2.18 -8.28 -6.78
N THR A 63 -1.19 -7.84 -5.99
CA THR A 63 -1.41 -7.47 -4.57
C THR A 63 -2.35 -6.27 -4.41
N GLN A 64 -2.51 -5.43 -5.43
CA GLN A 64 -3.39 -4.26 -5.40
C GLN A 64 -4.73 -4.47 -6.14
N ASP A 65 -4.95 -5.64 -6.72
CA ASP A 65 -6.16 -5.95 -7.50
C ASP A 65 -7.34 -6.12 -6.56
N VAL A 66 -7.15 -6.98 -5.56
CA VAL A 66 -8.15 -7.24 -4.53
C VAL A 66 -7.76 -6.47 -3.28
N MET A 67 -8.55 -5.44 -2.98
CA MET A 67 -8.45 -4.69 -1.74
C MET A 67 -9.69 -4.95 -0.89
N VAL A 68 -9.57 -4.68 0.39
CA VAL A 68 -10.61 -4.87 1.39
C VAL A 68 -11.24 -3.53 1.72
N ARG A 69 -12.57 -3.47 1.70
CA ARG A 69 -13.34 -2.39 2.31
C ARG A 69 -13.77 -2.83 3.70
N VAL A 70 -13.58 -1.99 4.70
CA VAL A 70 -14.21 -2.18 6.01
C VAL A 70 -15.63 -1.61 5.93
N ILE A 71 -16.63 -2.41 6.27
CA ILE A 71 -18.05 -2.02 6.24
C ILE A 71 -18.49 -1.55 7.63
N ASP A 72 -18.06 -2.26 8.66
CA ASP A 72 -18.37 -2.00 10.05
C ASP A 72 -17.27 -2.57 10.94
N THR A 73 -17.03 -2.00 12.11
CA THR A 73 -16.01 -2.47 13.05
C THR A 73 -16.14 -1.83 14.43
N ASP A 74 -15.70 -2.55 15.47
CA ASP A 74 -15.54 -2.04 16.83
C ASP A 74 -14.14 -1.43 17.10
N ASP A 75 -13.20 -1.60 16.18
CA ASP A 75 -11.82 -1.16 16.32
C ASP A 75 -11.60 0.26 15.77
N ALA A 76 -10.98 1.11 16.58
CA ALA A 76 -10.74 2.51 16.23
C ALA A 76 -9.76 2.69 15.07
N ALA A 77 -8.82 1.75 14.87
CA ALA A 77 -7.86 1.84 13.78
C ALA A 77 -8.53 1.50 12.44
N LEU A 78 -9.41 0.49 12.41
CA LEU A 78 -10.20 0.13 11.23
C LEU A 78 -11.29 1.16 10.92
N ALA A 79 -11.89 1.79 11.94
CA ALA A 79 -12.91 2.82 11.77
C ALA A 79 -12.43 4.00 10.89
N TYR A 80 -11.14 4.36 10.99
CA TYR A 80 -10.53 5.38 10.12
C TYR A 80 -10.73 5.11 8.63
N TYR A 81 -10.65 3.84 8.20
CA TYR A 81 -10.79 3.49 6.78
C TYR A 81 -12.23 3.57 6.30
N ILE A 82 -13.20 3.45 7.20
CA ILE A 82 -14.62 3.72 6.91
C ILE A 82 -14.82 5.23 6.75
N GLU A 83 -14.34 6.02 7.72
CA GLU A 83 -14.52 7.47 7.75
C GLU A 83 -13.87 8.17 6.54
N GLU A 84 -12.73 7.67 6.08
CA GLU A 84 -11.98 8.24 4.97
C GLU A 84 -12.24 7.56 3.61
N ASP A 85 -13.22 6.66 3.50
CA ASP A 85 -13.53 5.93 2.26
C ASP A 85 -12.29 5.24 1.63
N LEU A 86 -11.50 4.58 2.47
CA LEU A 86 -10.23 3.96 2.08
C LEU A 86 -10.34 2.44 1.93
N LEU A 87 -9.71 1.94 0.88
CA LEU A 87 -9.47 0.53 0.68
C LEU A 87 -8.12 0.08 1.25
N ILE A 88 -8.13 -1.06 1.91
CA ILE A 88 -6.96 -1.64 2.59
C ILE A 88 -6.39 -2.80 1.76
N PRO A 89 -5.08 -2.84 1.49
CA PRO A 89 -4.40 -4.00 0.96
C PRO A 89 -4.48 -5.18 1.92
N ILE A 90 -4.80 -6.36 1.35
CA ILE A 90 -4.93 -7.60 2.12
C ILE A 90 -3.72 -7.86 3.03
N PRO A 91 -2.45 -7.74 2.58
CA PRO A 91 -1.30 -8.02 3.45
C PRO A 91 -1.24 -7.12 4.69
N SER A 92 -1.60 -5.84 4.55
CA SER A 92 -1.62 -4.88 5.67
C SER A 92 -2.71 -5.22 6.68
N LEU A 93 -3.92 -5.51 6.20
CA LEU A 93 -5.03 -5.91 7.07
C LEU A 93 -4.73 -7.24 7.78
N ARG A 94 -4.17 -8.21 7.06
CA ARG A 94 -3.81 -9.52 7.59
C ARG A 94 -2.78 -9.43 8.72
N ASN A 95 -1.73 -8.64 8.52
CA ASN A 95 -0.71 -8.36 9.54
C ASN A 95 -1.33 -7.67 10.77
N TYR A 96 -2.25 -6.74 10.55
CA TYR A 96 -2.93 -6.03 11.63
C TYR A 96 -3.82 -6.96 12.47
N LEU A 97 -4.65 -7.78 11.84
CA LEU A 97 -5.51 -8.75 12.54
C LEU A 97 -4.69 -9.84 13.25
N ALA A 98 -3.53 -10.23 12.71
CA ALA A 98 -2.62 -11.16 13.37
C ALA A 98 -2.05 -10.60 14.68
N ALA A 99 -1.82 -9.29 14.73
CA ALA A 99 -1.27 -8.59 15.89
C ALA A 99 -2.34 -8.17 16.90
N ASN A 100 -3.61 -8.08 16.50
CA ASN A 100 -4.72 -7.60 17.31
C ASN A 100 -5.85 -8.63 17.36
N SER A 101 -5.92 -9.39 18.45
CA SER A 101 -6.91 -10.48 18.61
C SER A 101 -8.29 -10.01 19.04
N ASN A 102 -8.49 -8.73 19.37
CA ASN A 102 -9.75 -8.22 19.91
C ASN A 102 -10.42 -7.27 18.93
N VAL A 103 -10.55 -7.73 17.68
CA VAL A 103 -11.15 -6.95 16.59
C VAL A 103 -12.36 -7.70 16.08
N GLU A 104 -13.50 -7.01 16.03
CA GLU A 104 -14.71 -7.43 15.36
C GLU A 104 -14.96 -6.50 14.17
N ALA A 105 -15.16 -7.07 12.98
CA ALA A 105 -15.37 -6.28 11.79
C ALA A 105 -16.16 -7.03 10.72
N ILE A 106 -16.91 -6.27 9.92
CA ILE A 106 -17.49 -6.74 8.67
C ILE A 106 -16.62 -6.19 7.54
N LEU A 107 -16.01 -7.09 6.79
CA LEU A 107 -15.17 -6.78 5.64
C LEU A 107 -15.91 -7.09 4.35
N GLN A 108 -15.61 -6.33 3.30
CA GLN A 108 -15.96 -6.67 1.93
C GLN A 108 -14.68 -6.92 1.14
N VAL A 109 -14.53 -8.15 0.64
CA VAL A 109 -13.41 -8.60 -0.19
C VAL A 109 -13.98 -8.96 -1.56
N GLY A 110 -13.79 -8.07 -2.53
CA GLY A 110 -14.49 -8.18 -3.82
C GLY A 110 -16.02 -8.15 -3.66
N SER A 111 -16.69 -9.22 -4.08
CA SER A 111 -18.15 -9.38 -3.93
C SER A 111 -18.58 -10.06 -2.63
N GLU A 112 -17.64 -10.60 -1.84
CA GLU A 112 -17.96 -11.36 -0.64
C GLU A 112 -17.90 -10.47 0.60
N ARG A 113 -18.86 -10.66 1.51
CA ARG A 113 -18.83 -10.07 2.84
C ARG A 113 -18.37 -11.12 3.84
N VAL A 114 -17.42 -10.75 4.68
CA VAL A 114 -16.77 -11.63 5.62
C VAL A 114 -16.78 -11.00 7.00
N PHE A 115 -17.25 -11.77 7.98
CA PHE A 115 -17.21 -11.37 9.37
C PHE A 115 -15.87 -11.81 9.99
N VAL A 116 -15.24 -10.90 10.71
CA VAL A 116 -14.01 -11.16 11.47
C VAL A 116 -14.42 -11.35 12.92
N GLU A 117 -14.21 -12.56 13.43
CA GLU A 117 -14.39 -12.85 14.85
C GLU A 117 -13.11 -12.50 15.63
N PRO A 118 -13.23 -12.06 16.89
CA PRO A 118 -12.07 -11.85 17.75
C PRO A 118 -11.15 -13.08 17.79
N GLY A 119 -9.87 -12.85 17.55
CA GLY A 119 -8.81 -13.86 17.60
C GLY A 119 -8.66 -14.66 16.31
N THR A 120 -9.40 -14.30 15.26
CA THR A 120 -9.38 -15.01 13.98
C THR A 120 -8.87 -14.12 12.84
N VAL A 121 -8.20 -14.72 11.87
CA VAL A 121 -7.88 -14.10 10.59
C VAL A 121 -8.65 -14.88 9.52
N PRO A 122 -9.60 -14.24 8.81
CA PRO A 122 -10.41 -14.96 7.82
C PRO A 122 -9.57 -15.58 6.70
N THR A 123 -9.86 -16.83 6.33
CA THR A 123 -9.10 -17.59 5.32
C THR A 123 -9.12 -16.93 3.93
N ILE A 124 -10.18 -16.17 3.60
CA ILE A 124 -10.25 -15.41 2.34
C ILE A 124 -9.11 -14.40 2.20
N LEU A 125 -8.56 -13.94 3.32
CA LEU A 125 -7.42 -13.04 3.33
C LEU A 125 -6.14 -13.80 2.99
N GLY A 126 -6.10 -15.12 2.86
CA GLY A 126 -4.91 -15.91 2.52
C GLY A 126 -3.91 -16.09 3.67
N GLU A 127 -2.77 -16.71 3.36
CA GLU A 127 -1.73 -17.07 4.35
C GLU A 127 -0.92 -15.87 4.86
N GLN A 128 -0.39 -15.93 6.08
CA GLN A 128 0.43 -14.85 6.61
C GLN A 128 1.67 -14.60 5.75
N PRO A 129 1.96 -13.33 5.38
CA PRO A 129 3.14 -13.03 4.58
C PRO A 129 4.41 -13.30 5.40
N GLY A 130 5.48 -13.65 4.70
CA GLY A 130 6.79 -13.82 5.34
C GLY A 130 7.30 -12.50 5.92
N TRP A 131 8.23 -12.56 6.89
CA TRP A 131 8.82 -11.36 7.50
C TRP A 131 9.37 -10.36 6.46
N PHE A 132 10.03 -10.87 5.41
CA PHE A 132 10.56 -10.03 4.32
C PHE A 132 9.45 -9.29 3.58
N GLU A 133 8.37 -9.97 3.24
CA GLU A 133 7.22 -9.38 2.53
C GLU A 133 6.57 -8.30 3.41
N SER A 134 6.30 -8.61 4.68
CA SER A 134 5.75 -7.64 5.64
C SER A 134 6.65 -6.41 5.82
N LYS A 135 7.97 -6.56 5.67
CA LYS A 135 8.92 -5.46 5.87
C LYS A 135 9.11 -4.60 4.62
N PHE A 136 9.12 -5.21 3.44
CA PHE A 136 9.55 -4.54 2.22
C PHE A 136 8.43 -4.35 1.19
N LEU A 137 7.38 -5.17 1.18
CA LEU A 137 6.26 -5.11 0.24
C LEU A 137 5.04 -4.43 0.89
N LEU A 138 5.26 -3.19 1.31
CA LEU A 138 4.20 -2.36 1.88
C LEU A 138 3.46 -1.62 0.77
N PHE A 139 2.13 -1.69 0.81
CA PHE A 139 1.25 -1.04 -0.14
C PHE A 139 0.40 -0.02 0.59
N ARG A 140 0.27 1.21 0.07
CA ARG A 140 -0.59 2.22 0.70
C ARG A 140 -2.08 1.89 0.49
N ALA A 141 -2.92 2.36 1.40
CA ALA A 141 -4.36 2.37 1.20
C ALA A 141 -4.75 3.19 -0.04
N LEU A 142 -5.86 2.83 -0.67
CA LEU A 142 -6.37 3.51 -1.86
C LEU A 142 -7.63 4.30 -1.53
N ASP A 143 -7.64 5.56 -1.95
CA ASP A 143 -8.81 6.44 -1.90
C ASP A 143 -9.68 6.17 -3.13
N GLU A 144 -10.92 5.74 -2.90
CA GLU A 144 -11.88 5.50 -3.98
C GLU A 144 -12.68 6.72 -4.39
N THR A 145 -12.58 7.82 -3.64
CA THR A 145 -13.26 9.05 -3.99
C THR A 145 -12.68 9.65 -5.27
N GLU A 146 -13.56 10.25 -6.09
CA GLU A 146 -13.16 11.01 -7.27
C GLU A 146 -13.64 12.47 -7.11
N PRO A 147 -12.77 13.49 -7.33
CA PRO A 147 -11.35 13.37 -7.69
C PRO A 147 -10.47 12.91 -6.52
N LYS A 148 -9.36 12.21 -6.81
CA LYS A 148 -8.40 11.73 -5.78
C LYS A 148 -7.98 12.84 -4.80
N ARG A 149 -8.20 12.61 -3.50
CA ARG A 149 -7.88 13.58 -2.45
C ARG A 149 -6.43 13.47 -2.00
N CYS A 150 -5.85 14.62 -1.65
CA CYS A 150 -4.58 14.67 -0.91
C CYS A 150 -4.84 14.34 0.56
N LEU A 151 -4.47 13.13 0.98
CA LEU A 151 -4.56 12.74 2.38
C LEU A 151 -3.27 13.05 3.12
N ARG A 152 -3.40 13.56 4.35
CA ARG A 152 -2.25 13.77 5.25
C ARG A 152 -1.65 12.44 5.72
N TYR A 153 -2.50 11.41 5.81
CA TYR A 153 -2.17 10.11 6.36
C TYR A 153 -2.98 9.02 5.65
N TRP A 154 -2.39 7.82 5.49
CA TRP A 154 -3.01 6.69 4.79
C TRP A 154 -3.55 5.61 5.75
N GLY A 155 -3.68 5.97 7.02
CA GLY A 155 -4.27 5.14 8.07
C GLY A 155 -3.26 4.36 8.92
N PRO A 156 -3.73 3.83 10.07
CA PRO A 156 -2.92 3.26 11.16
C PRO A 156 -2.13 1.99 10.84
N LEU A 157 -2.35 1.36 9.68
CA LEU A 157 -1.74 0.07 9.34
C LEU A 157 -0.33 0.20 8.71
N TYR A 158 0.28 1.41 8.74
CA TYR A 158 1.53 1.75 8.04
C TYR A 158 2.55 2.48 8.90
#